data_AF-A0A2G7SR79-F1
#
_entry.id   AF-A0A2G7SR79-F1
#
_cell.length_a   1.000
_cell.length_b   1.000
_cell.length_c   1.000
_cell.angle_alpha   90.00
_cell.angle_beta   90.00
_cell.angle_gamma   90.00
#
_symmetry.space_group_name_H-M   'P 1'
#
loop_
_entity.id
_entity.type
_entity.pdbx_description
1 polymer ?
#
loop_
_entity_poly.entity_id
_entity_poly.type
_entity_poly.pdbx_seq_one_letter_code
_entity_poly.pdbx_strand_id
1 'polypeptide(L)'
;MLTVSTLAAAALATGMGSAIVVQDQASLRAAPRDGAQQQASLWQGEVLEIRGERLDYLQVWDHKRERGGFIRAGDVRRVAMTEADAPALLAVLRFVQDTPGAEALGIGLAAAYLQAAPARTLAGAEGAQAFD
;
A
#
# COMPACT_ATOMS: atom_id res chain seq x y z
N MET A 1 37.33 7.54 -11.44
CA MET A 1 36.49 6.41 -11.00
C MET A 1 35.31 6.97 -10.22
N LEU A 2 34.11 6.52 -10.55
CA LEU A 2 32.82 7.15 -10.25
C LEU A 2 32.51 7.25 -8.74
N THR A 3 32.21 8.46 -8.26
CA THR A 3 31.36 8.70 -7.09
C THR A 3 29.93 8.96 -7.57
N VAL A 4 29.18 7.90 -7.90
CA VAL A 4 27.75 8.00 -8.33
C VAL A 4 26.82 7.19 -7.40
N SER A 5 27.31 6.64 -6.29
CA SER A 5 26.63 5.54 -5.60
C SER A 5 25.56 5.93 -4.55
N THR A 6 25.42 7.20 -4.15
CA THR A 6 24.45 7.60 -3.09
C THR A 6 23.10 8.07 -3.62
N LEU A 7 23.03 8.67 -4.82
CA LEU A 7 21.75 9.08 -5.44
C LEU A 7 20.96 7.89 -5.99
N ALA A 8 21.64 6.83 -6.46
CA ALA A 8 20.98 5.64 -6.97
C ALA A 8 20.24 4.84 -5.88
N ALA A 9 20.77 4.78 -4.66
CA ALA A 9 20.12 4.10 -3.54
C ALA A 9 18.87 4.84 -3.05
N ALA A 10 18.90 6.18 -3.04
CA ALA A 10 17.72 6.99 -2.71
C ALA A 10 16.63 6.90 -3.79
N ALA A 11 17.00 6.80 -5.07
CA ALA A 11 16.06 6.59 -6.18
C ALA A 11 15.44 5.18 -6.19
N LEU A 12 16.18 4.15 -5.74
CA LEU A 12 15.64 2.79 -5.55
C LEU A 12 14.67 2.72 -4.36
N ALA A 13 14.87 3.56 -3.32
CA ALA A 13 13.94 3.70 -2.21
C ALA A 13 12.61 4.37 -2.61
N THR A 14 12.59 5.14 -3.71
CA THR A 14 11.38 5.72 -4.31
C THR A 14 10.56 4.71 -5.14
N GLY A 15 11.04 3.47 -5.30
CA GLY A 15 10.47 2.50 -6.24
C GLY A 15 9.75 1.30 -5.64
N MET A 16 9.69 1.14 -4.31
CA MET A 16 9.18 -0.11 -3.72
C MET A 16 7.66 -0.18 -3.58
N GLY A 17 6.97 0.94 -3.81
CA GLY A 17 5.51 1.03 -3.82
C GLY A 17 4.90 0.97 -2.42
N SER A 18 3.57 0.89 -2.39
CA SER A 18 2.78 0.78 -1.16
C SER A 18 2.15 -0.61 -1.07
N ALA A 19 1.72 -0.98 0.12
CA ALA A 19 0.96 -2.19 0.38
C ALA A 19 -0.31 -1.82 1.13
N ILE A 20 -1.45 -2.36 0.70
CA ILE A 20 -2.72 -2.25 1.42
C ILE A 20 -2.96 -3.58 2.12
N VAL A 21 -3.22 -3.56 3.42
CA VAL A 21 -3.57 -4.76 4.18
C VAL A 21 -4.93 -5.29 3.71
N VAL A 22 -5.02 -6.58 3.35
CA VAL A 22 -6.25 -7.19 2.82
C VAL A 22 -6.94 -8.13 3.81
N GLN A 23 -6.30 -8.43 4.93
CA GLN A 23 -6.84 -9.28 6.00
C GLN A 23 -6.90 -8.51 7.32
N ASP A 24 -7.92 -8.80 8.13
CA ASP A 24 -7.98 -8.29 9.49
C ASP A 24 -6.97 -8.99 10.40
N GLN A 25 -6.46 -8.24 11.37
CA GLN A 25 -5.48 -8.69 12.35
C GLN A 25 -4.17 -9.22 11.74
N ALA A 26 -3.76 -8.68 10.61
CA ALA A 26 -2.47 -8.98 9.99
C ALA A 26 -1.32 -8.62 10.95
N SER A 27 -0.35 -9.51 11.08
CA SER A 27 0.72 -9.36 12.07
C SER A 27 1.91 -8.56 11.51
N LEU A 28 2.21 -7.41 12.11
CA LEU A 28 3.48 -6.72 11.90
C LEU A 28 4.53 -7.29 12.88
N ARG A 29 5.62 -7.85 12.36
CA ARG A 29 6.62 -8.60 13.13
C ARG A 29 7.99 -7.93 13.11
N ALA A 30 8.76 -8.16 14.17
CA ALA A 30 10.13 -7.63 14.29
C ALA A 30 11.13 -8.28 13.32
N ALA A 31 10.84 -9.46 12.78
CA ALA A 31 11.69 -10.20 11.84
C ALA A 31 10.84 -11.03 10.84
N PRO A 32 11.38 -11.38 9.66
CA PRO A 32 10.64 -12.08 8.60
C PRO A 32 10.57 -13.60 8.86
N ARG A 33 9.87 -13.98 9.92
CA ARG A 33 9.58 -15.36 10.32
C ARG A 33 8.36 -15.39 11.23
N ASP A 34 7.62 -16.49 11.28
CA ASP A 34 6.37 -16.56 12.06
C ASP A 34 6.56 -16.45 13.56
N GLY A 35 7.59 -17.11 14.09
CA GLY A 35 7.90 -17.06 15.52
C GLY A 35 8.55 -15.74 15.96
N ALA A 36 8.61 -14.72 15.12
CA ALA A 36 9.09 -13.40 15.51
C ALA A 36 8.04 -12.67 16.36
N GLN A 37 8.52 -11.86 17.30
CA GLN A 37 7.67 -11.04 18.16
C GLN A 37 6.77 -10.14 17.31
N GLN A 38 5.46 -10.22 17.57
CA GLN A 38 4.45 -9.37 16.95
C GLN A 38 4.48 -7.99 17.60
N GLN A 39 4.81 -6.97 16.82
CA GLN A 39 4.90 -5.59 17.27
C GLN A 39 3.55 -4.88 17.22
N ALA A 40 2.71 -5.21 16.25
CA ALA A 40 1.38 -4.65 16.10
C ALA A 40 0.42 -5.62 15.38
N SER A 41 -0.87 -5.40 15.58
CA SER A 41 -1.94 -5.97 14.77
C SER A 41 -2.46 -4.88 13.82
N LEU A 42 -2.48 -5.19 12.53
CA LEU A 42 -2.92 -4.30 11.46
C LEU A 42 -4.30 -4.74 10.96
N TRP A 43 -5.09 -3.77 10.52
CA TRP A 43 -6.45 -3.98 10.05
C TRP A 43 -6.55 -3.84 8.55
N GLN A 44 -7.57 -4.46 7.95
CA GLN A 44 -7.82 -4.34 6.53
C GLN A 44 -7.92 -2.86 6.11
N GLY A 45 -7.38 -2.53 4.94
CA GLY A 45 -7.38 -1.18 4.39
C GLY A 45 -6.23 -0.28 4.86
N GLU A 46 -5.46 -0.69 5.87
CA GLU A 46 -4.28 0.08 6.29
C GLU A 46 -3.21 0.08 5.19
N VAL A 47 -2.64 1.27 4.94
CA VAL A 47 -1.61 1.49 3.92
C VAL A 47 -0.23 1.49 4.58
N LEU A 48 0.69 0.76 3.97
CA LEU A 48 2.06 0.57 4.41
C LEU A 48 3.01 0.96 3.29
N GLU A 49 4.10 1.64 3.62
CA GLU A 49 5.16 1.90 2.67
C GLU A 49 6.09 0.67 2.61
N ILE A 50 6.35 0.16 1.40
CA ILE A 50 7.27 -0.96 1.24
C ILE A 50 8.71 -0.42 1.22
N ARG A 51 9.59 -1.03 2.01
CA ARG A 51 11.00 -0.65 2.16
C ARG A 51 11.97 -1.77 1.77
N GLY A 52 11.47 -2.99 1.59
CA GLY A 52 12.28 -4.16 1.31
C GLY A 52 11.42 -5.41 1.13
N GLU A 53 12.04 -6.48 0.66
CA GLU A 53 11.43 -7.81 0.60
C GLU A 53 12.46 -8.84 1.06
N ARG A 54 12.02 -9.80 1.87
CA ARG A 54 12.87 -10.90 2.35
C ARG A 54 12.03 -12.14 2.56
N LEU A 55 12.38 -13.23 1.86
CA LEU A 55 11.57 -14.46 1.83
C LEU A 55 10.12 -14.09 1.44
N ASP A 56 9.12 -14.64 2.14
CA ASP A 56 7.70 -14.34 1.92
C ASP A 56 7.19 -13.12 2.71
N TYR A 57 8.09 -12.24 3.16
CA TYR A 57 7.75 -11.05 3.94
C TYR A 57 8.16 -9.77 3.23
N LEU A 58 7.32 -8.75 3.39
CA LEU A 58 7.65 -7.38 3.03
C LEU A 58 8.19 -6.67 4.26
N GLN A 59 9.33 -5.99 4.11
CA GLN A 59 9.76 -5.00 5.07
C GLN A 59 8.97 -3.72 4.80
N VAL A 60 8.27 -3.22 5.80
CA VAL A 60 7.32 -2.12 5.66
C VAL A 60 7.51 -1.05 6.72
N TRP A 61 7.02 0.15 6.43
CA TRP A 61 6.86 1.24 7.38
C TRP A 61 5.38 1.62 7.50
N ASP A 62 4.85 1.53 8.72
CA ASP A 62 3.53 2.08 9.07
C ASP A 62 3.72 3.53 9.53
N HIS A 63 3.22 4.47 8.72
CA HIS A 63 3.29 5.90 9.04
C HIS A 63 2.40 6.31 10.21
N LYS A 64 1.26 5.65 10.44
CA LYS A 64 0.34 6.00 11.54
C LYS A 64 0.94 5.66 12.89
N ARG A 65 1.71 4.57 12.95
CA ARG A 65 2.35 4.07 14.17
C ARG A 65 3.84 4.43 14.24
N GLU A 66 4.36 5.11 13.23
CA GLU A 66 5.78 5.45 13.05
C GLU A 66 6.70 4.25 13.32
N ARG A 67 6.36 3.10 12.73
CA ARG A 67 6.98 1.83 13.05
C ARG A 67 7.29 1.00 11.82
N GLY A 68 8.54 0.54 11.76
CA GLY A 68 8.98 -0.45 10.79
C GLY A 68 8.79 -1.88 11.29
N GLY A 69 8.57 -2.80 10.36
CA GLY A 69 8.50 -4.23 10.66
C GLY A 69 8.38 -5.08 9.40
N PHE A 70 7.98 -6.34 9.57
CA PHE A 70 7.78 -7.32 8.52
C PHE A 70 6.35 -7.84 8.54
N ILE A 71 5.70 -7.87 7.38
CA ILE A 71 4.37 -8.45 7.17
C ILE A 71 4.44 -9.53 6.09
N ARG A 72 3.62 -10.59 6.19
CA ARG A 72 3.58 -11.63 5.14
C ARG A 72 3.05 -11.02 3.85
N ALA A 73 3.66 -11.38 2.72
CA ALA A 73 3.22 -10.90 1.42
C ALA A 73 1.77 -11.29 1.08
N GLY A 74 1.27 -12.40 1.63
CA GLY A 74 -0.12 -12.85 1.44
C GLY A 74 -1.17 -12.06 2.24
N ASP A 75 -0.76 -11.25 3.23
CA ASP A 75 -1.68 -10.45 4.06
C ASP A 75 -1.91 -9.05 3.45
N VAL A 76 -1.22 -8.73 2.35
CA VAL A 76 -1.24 -7.42 1.71
C VAL A 76 -1.39 -7.51 0.20
N ARG A 77 -2.02 -6.50 -0.39
CA ARG A 77 -1.98 -6.21 -1.82
C ARG A 77 -0.96 -5.11 -2.06
N ARG A 78 0.10 -5.41 -2.82
CA ARG A 78 0.99 -4.36 -3.32
C ARG A 78 0.24 -3.47 -4.28
N VAL A 79 0.42 -2.16 -4.16
CA VAL A 79 -0.16 -1.15 -5.04
C VAL A 79 0.92 -0.16 -5.44
N ALA A 80 1.01 0.12 -6.73
CA ALA A 80 1.74 1.26 -7.23
C ALA A 80 0.75 2.42 -7.33
N MET A 81 1.12 3.58 -6.77
CA MET A 81 0.28 4.77 -6.75
C MET A 81 0.73 5.73 -7.86
N THR A 82 0.77 5.23 -9.09
CA THR A 82 1.19 6.00 -10.27
C THR A 82 0.01 6.28 -11.19
N GLU A 83 0.11 7.32 -12.03
CA GLU A 83 -0.95 7.64 -13.00
C GLU A 83 -1.33 6.45 -13.90
N ALA A 84 -0.38 5.57 -14.22
CA ALA A 84 -0.63 4.39 -15.04
C ALA A 84 -1.49 3.33 -14.34
N ASP A 85 -1.45 3.27 -13.01
CA ASP A 85 -2.19 2.30 -12.20
C ASP A 85 -3.58 2.79 -11.79
N ALA A 86 -3.86 4.09 -11.94
CA ALA A 86 -5.12 4.70 -11.51
C ALA A 86 -6.38 3.99 -12.07
N PRO A 87 -6.45 3.61 -13.36
CA PRO A 87 -7.63 2.90 -13.88
C PRO A 87 -7.84 1.52 -13.24
N ALA A 88 -6.75 0.80 -12.94
CA ALA A 88 -6.82 -0.51 -12.29
C ALA A 88 -7.25 -0.37 -10.83
N LEU A 89 -6.75 0.64 -10.11
CA LEU A 89 -7.16 0.96 -8.75
C LEU A 89 -8.66 1.32 -8.68
N LEU A 90 -9.15 2.12 -9.63
CA LEU A 90 -10.56 2.48 -9.72
C LEU A 90 -11.45 1.25 -9.99
N ALA A 91 -11.00 0.33 -10.85
CA ALA A 91 -11.74 -0.90 -11.12
C ALA A 91 -11.87 -1.78 -9.87
N VAL A 92 -10.79 -1.91 -9.08
CA VAL A 92 -10.84 -2.64 -7.81
C VAL A 92 -11.72 -1.92 -6.80
N LEU A 93 -11.59 -0.59 -6.65
CA LEU A 93 -12.45 0.20 -5.76
C LEU A 93 -13.94 -0.04 -6.05
N ARG A 94 -14.35 0.08 -7.32
CA ARG A 94 -15.74 -0.16 -7.75
C ARG A 94 -16.21 -1.59 -7.49
N PHE A 95 -15.30 -2.56 -7.55
CA PHE A 95 -15.64 -3.94 -7.24
C PHE A 95 -15.94 -4.14 -5.74
N VAL A 96 -15.18 -3.51 -4.85
CA VAL A 96 -15.37 -3.68 -3.39
C VAL A 96 -16.38 -2.71 -2.79
N GLN A 97 -16.75 -1.61 -3.46
CA GLN A 97 -17.63 -0.58 -2.90
C GLN A 97 -18.98 -1.12 -2.40
N ASP A 98 -19.53 -2.12 -3.10
CA ASP A 98 -20.84 -2.72 -2.80
C ASP A 98 -20.72 -3.99 -1.95
N THR A 99 -19.53 -4.27 -1.40
CA THR A 99 -19.26 -5.45 -0.57
C THR A 99 -19.39 -5.11 0.92
N PRO A 100 -20.42 -5.61 1.64
CA PRO A 100 -20.56 -5.37 3.07
C PRO A 100 -19.35 -5.91 3.85
N GLY A 101 -18.84 -5.13 4.79
CA GLY A 101 -17.67 -5.49 5.61
C GLY A 101 -16.32 -5.19 4.95
N ALA A 102 -16.28 -4.67 3.71
CA ALA A 102 -15.05 -4.27 3.02
C ALA A 102 -14.82 -2.75 3.06
N GLU A 103 -15.53 -2.00 3.92
CA GLU A 103 -15.52 -0.53 3.93
C GLU A 103 -14.12 0.01 4.20
N ALA A 104 -13.39 -0.60 5.14
CA ALA A 104 -12.02 -0.21 5.46
C ALA A 104 -11.08 -0.42 4.26
N LEU A 105 -11.22 -1.55 3.56
CA LEU A 105 -10.48 -1.83 2.32
C LEU A 105 -10.83 -0.80 1.22
N GLY A 106 -12.12 -0.49 1.07
CA GLY A 106 -12.61 0.51 0.13
C GLY A 106 -11.98 1.87 0.38
N ILE A 107 -11.90 2.32 1.64
CA ILE A 107 -11.22 3.57 2.02
C ILE A 107 -9.73 3.53 1.64
N GLY A 108 -9.04 2.43 1.93
CA GLY A 108 -7.63 2.26 1.57
C GLY A 108 -7.39 2.34 0.05
N LEU A 109 -8.26 1.70 -0.73
CA LEU A 109 -8.21 1.72 -2.20
C LEU A 109 -8.59 3.09 -2.78
N ALA A 110 -9.56 3.78 -2.18
CA ALA A 110 -9.93 5.14 -2.56
C ALA A 110 -8.77 6.12 -2.34
N ALA A 111 -8.09 6.03 -1.20
CA ALA A 111 -6.89 6.82 -0.95
C ALA A 111 -5.77 6.51 -1.97
N ALA A 112 -5.57 5.24 -2.31
CA ALA A 112 -4.61 4.84 -3.33
C ALA A 112 -4.96 5.40 -4.73
N TYR A 113 -6.24 5.36 -5.10
CA TYR A 113 -6.72 5.93 -6.35
C TYR A 113 -6.56 7.46 -6.37
N LEU A 114 -6.90 8.16 -5.29
CA LEU A 114 -6.69 9.61 -5.16
C LEU A 114 -5.21 10.00 -5.32
N GLN A 115 -4.30 9.20 -4.76
CA GLN A 115 -2.86 9.43 -4.89
C GLN A 115 -2.35 9.17 -6.32
N ALA A 116 -2.95 8.20 -7.01
CA ALA A 116 -2.54 7.78 -8.35
C ALA A 116 -3.14 8.66 -9.47
N ALA A 117 -4.37 9.12 -9.31
CA ALA A 117 -5.13 9.76 -10.38
C ALA A 117 -4.59 11.16 -10.74
N PRO A 118 -4.49 11.51 -12.04
CA PRO A 118 -4.10 12.86 -12.44
C PRO A 118 -5.09 13.91 -11.91
N ALA A 119 -4.59 15.04 -11.40
CA ALA A 119 -5.43 16.11 -10.85
C ALA A 119 -6.52 16.59 -11.83
N ARG A 120 -6.22 16.62 -13.14
CA ARG A 120 -7.19 16.98 -14.21
C ARG A 120 -8.37 16.00 -14.30
N THR A 121 -8.11 14.71 -14.04
CA THR A 121 -9.13 13.65 -14.06
C THR A 121 -10.01 13.77 -12.83
N LEU A 122 -9.39 13.96 -11.65
CA LEU A 122 -10.11 14.16 -10.40
C LEU A 122 -11.00 15.40 -10.40
N ALA A 123 -10.57 16.49 -11.05
CA ALA A 123 -11.35 17.71 -11.18
C ALA A 123 -12.47 17.64 -12.24
N GLY A 124 -12.52 16.55 -13.03
CA GLY A 124 -13.50 16.35 -14.10
C GLY A 124 -14.69 15.49 -13.69
N ALA A 125 -15.58 15.21 -14.65
CA ALA A 125 -16.75 14.36 -14.44
C ALA A 125 -16.39 12.93 -14.03
N GLU A 126 -15.28 12.38 -14.54
CA GLU A 126 -14.78 11.05 -14.15
C GLU A 126 -14.39 11.00 -12.67
N GLY A 127 -13.77 12.06 -12.15
CA GLY A 127 -13.44 12.18 -10.73
C GLY A 127 -14.68 12.25 -9.85
N ALA A 128 -15.69 13.02 -10.26
CA ALA A 128 -16.98 13.08 -9.54
C ALA A 128 -17.67 11.71 -9.51
N GLN A 129 -17.75 11.02 -10.65
CA GLN A 129 -18.35 9.68 -10.77
C GLN A 129 -17.55 8.56 -10.10
N ALA A 130 -16.31 8.82 -9.68
CA ALA A 130 -15.50 7.81 -8.98
C ALA A 130 -15.93 7.65 -7.52
N PHE A 131 -16.65 8.62 -6.95
CA PHE A 131 -17.03 8.67 -5.54
C PHE A 131 -18.51 9.00 -5.30
N ASP A 132 -19.32 8.99 -6.36
CA ASP A 132 -20.78 9.11 -6.32
C ASP A 132 -21.40 7.70 -6.25
#